data_AF-X6M5M0-F1
#
_entry.id   AF-X6M5M0-F1
#
_cell.length_a   1.000
_cell.length_b   1.000
_cell.length_c   1.000
_cell.angle_alpha   90.00
_cell.angle_beta   90.00
_cell.angle_gamma   90.00
#
_symmetry.space_group_name_H-M   'P 1'
#
loop_
_entity.id
_entity.type
_entity.pdbx_description
1 polymer ?
#
loop_
_entity_poly.entity_id
_entity_poly.type
_entity_poly.pdbx_seq_one_letter_code
_entity_poly.pdbx_strand_id
1 'polypeptide(L)'
;MVAAEQHQTFEELIVLLYTMFGGKHYVVERTHDLIQFKTKSVEGPADIILRWHKTKFDIKLELEYASECKVSARKRLKPSYERLMEVLLDSLGGLVRKLVYKQNPTTMEDTEDALVFTQSRFEEKIQVRSKDITGK
;
A
#
# COMPACT_ATOMS: atom_id res chain seq x y z
N MET A 1 30.91 24.74 -34.63
CA MET A 1 31.50 23.54 -34.00
C MET A 1 30.63 23.16 -32.83
N VAL A 2 30.20 21.91 -32.84
CA VAL A 2 29.31 21.28 -31.86
C VAL A 2 30.11 20.87 -30.62
N ALA A 3 29.37 20.74 -29.51
CA ALA A 3 29.70 20.12 -28.23
C ALA A 3 30.20 21.07 -27.16
N ALA A 4 29.23 21.70 -26.48
CA ALA A 4 29.39 22.08 -25.08
C ALA A 4 29.48 20.78 -24.27
N GLU A 5 30.64 20.53 -23.67
CA GLU A 5 30.83 19.50 -22.66
C GLU A 5 30.05 19.91 -21.40
N GLN A 6 28.82 19.42 -21.26
CA GLN A 6 28.19 19.33 -19.96
C GLN A 6 28.31 17.88 -19.50
N HIS A 7 29.24 17.65 -18.58
CA HIS A 7 29.28 16.43 -17.79
C HIS A 7 28.01 16.36 -16.94
N GLN A 8 26.92 15.84 -17.51
CA GLN A 8 25.78 15.38 -16.73
C GLN A 8 26.25 14.14 -15.96
N THR A 9 26.52 14.32 -14.67
CA THR A 9 26.71 13.17 -13.79
C THR A 9 25.45 12.32 -13.80
N PHE A 10 25.59 11.00 -13.59
CA PHE A 10 24.43 10.11 -13.51
C PHE A 10 23.43 10.59 -12.44
N GLU A 11 23.93 11.17 -11.34
CA GLU A 11 23.08 11.81 -10.31
C GLU A 11 22.30 13.01 -10.85
N GLU A 12 22.91 13.90 -11.63
CA GLU A 12 22.19 15.03 -12.24
C GLU A 12 21.16 14.56 -13.29
N LEU A 13 21.48 13.51 -14.06
CA LEU A 13 20.53 12.90 -14.98
C LEU A 13 19.34 12.28 -14.22
N ILE A 14 19.61 11.60 -13.11
CA ILE A 14 18.59 11.02 -12.24
C ILE A 14 17.72 12.10 -11.61
N VAL A 15 18.30 13.19 -11.11
CA VAL A 15 17.57 14.36 -10.60
C VAL A 15 16.73 15.00 -11.71
N LEU A 16 17.25 15.12 -12.92
CA LEU A 16 16.51 15.66 -14.07
C LEU A 16 15.34 14.75 -14.46
N LEU A 17 15.56 13.43 -14.51
CA LEU A 17 14.52 12.44 -14.78
C LEU A 17 13.45 12.46 -13.69
N TYR A 18 13.82 12.55 -12.41
CA TYR A 18 12.86 12.68 -11.32
C TYR A 18 12.14 14.04 -11.32
N THR A 19 12.78 15.12 -11.75
CA THR A 19 12.14 16.44 -11.83
C THR A 19 11.18 16.53 -13.02
N MET A 20 11.50 15.88 -14.14
CA MET A 20 10.70 15.88 -15.36
C MET A 20 9.60 14.80 -15.36
N PHE A 21 9.84 13.63 -14.76
CA PHE A 21 8.93 12.47 -14.78
C PHE A 21 8.42 12.05 -13.39
N GLY A 22 9.06 12.48 -12.29
CA GLY A 22 8.70 12.14 -10.90
C GLY A 22 7.55 12.97 -10.31
N GLY A 23 6.53 13.22 -11.13
CA GLY A 23 5.18 13.52 -10.69
C GLY A 23 5.03 14.61 -9.62
N LYS A 24 4.87 15.86 -10.07
CA LYS A 24 4.50 16.98 -9.18
C LYS A 24 3.18 16.77 -8.41
N HIS A 25 2.34 15.78 -8.79
CA HIS A 25 0.95 15.65 -8.35
C HIS A 25 0.59 14.38 -7.54
N TYR A 26 1.47 13.39 -7.41
CA TYR A 26 1.01 12.08 -6.88
C TYR A 26 1.05 11.91 -5.36
N VAL A 27 1.68 12.78 -4.58
CA VAL A 27 1.73 12.58 -3.11
C VAL A 27 0.34 12.70 -2.50
N VAL A 28 -0.42 13.74 -2.87
CA VAL A 28 -1.78 13.95 -2.35
C VAL A 28 -2.70 12.81 -2.81
N GLU A 29 -2.62 12.43 -4.09
CA GLU A 29 -3.43 11.35 -4.67
C GLU A 29 -3.09 9.99 -4.03
N ARG A 30 -1.81 9.64 -3.88
CA ARG A 30 -1.40 8.38 -3.25
C ARG A 30 -1.72 8.34 -1.77
N THR A 31 -1.47 9.43 -1.03
CA THR A 31 -1.88 9.52 0.38
C THR A 31 -3.39 9.38 0.51
N HIS A 32 -4.15 9.97 -0.41
CA HIS A 32 -5.60 9.80 -0.47
C HIS A 32 -5.97 8.34 -0.78
N ASP A 33 -5.30 7.66 -1.70
CA ASP A 33 -5.51 6.23 -2.00
C ASP A 33 -5.21 5.33 -0.81
N LEU A 34 -4.19 5.67 0.00
CA LEU A 34 -3.89 4.94 1.24
C LEU A 34 -4.95 5.19 2.30
N ILE A 35 -5.39 6.44 2.50
CA ILE A 35 -6.41 6.79 3.49
C ILE A 35 -7.79 6.21 3.08
N GLN A 36 -8.05 6.13 1.78
CA GLN A 36 -9.27 5.55 1.23
C GLN A 36 -9.08 4.11 0.75
N PHE A 37 -8.11 3.40 1.31
CA PHE A 37 -7.87 2.01 0.97
C PHE A 37 -9.15 1.21 1.19
N LYS A 38 -9.68 0.62 0.11
CA LYS A 38 -10.92 -0.16 0.12
C LYS A 38 -10.66 -1.53 -0.47
N THR A 39 -11.08 -2.58 0.24
CA THR A 39 -11.03 -3.95 -0.30
C THR A 39 -12.28 -4.24 -1.12
N LYS A 40 -12.14 -5.09 -2.15
CA LYS A 40 -13.27 -5.59 -2.93
C LYS A 40 -13.89 -6.80 -2.24
N SER A 41 -15.17 -7.04 -2.45
CA SER A 41 -15.90 -8.19 -1.85
C SER A 41 -15.34 -9.56 -2.24
N VAL A 42 -14.61 -9.64 -3.36
CA VAL A 42 -13.99 -10.85 -3.90
C VAL A 42 -12.48 -10.92 -3.67
N GLU A 43 -11.86 -9.88 -3.09
CA GLU A 43 -10.42 -9.87 -2.83
C GLU A 43 -10.09 -10.86 -1.69
N GLY A 44 -9.11 -11.73 -1.94
CA GLY A 44 -8.56 -12.61 -0.93
C GLY A 44 -7.57 -11.89 0.00
N PRO A 45 -7.22 -12.47 1.15
CA PRO A 45 -6.21 -11.92 2.05
C PRO A 45 -4.88 -11.60 1.36
N ALA A 46 -4.40 -12.50 0.48
CA ALA A 46 -3.18 -12.31 -0.31
C ALA A 46 -3.24 -11.09 -1.25
N ASP A 47 -4.38 -10.84 -1.89
CA ASP A 47 -4.55 -9.67 -2.77
C ASP A 47 -4.56 -8.37 -1.95
N ILE A 48 -5.22 -8.40 -0.80
CA ILE A 48 -5.32 -7.27 0.13
C ILE A 48 -3.94 -6.89 0.64
N ILE A 49 -3.15 -7.85 1.14
CA ILE A 49 -1.81 -7.58 1.69
C ILE A 49 -0.85 -7.10 0.60
N LEU A 50 -0.92 -7.67 -0.61
CA LEU A 50 -0.07 -7.27 -1.72
C LEU A 50 -0.34 -5.80 -2.12
N ARG A 51 -1.61 -5.44 -2.30
CA ARG A 51 -1.98 -4.05 -2.61
C ARG A 51 -1.61 -3.11 -1.47
N TRP A 52 -1.86 -3.51 -0.23
CA TRP A 52 -1.53 -2.73 0.95
C TRP A 52 -0.04 -2.40 1.01
N HIS A 53 0.83 -3.41 0.87
CA HIS A 53 2.28 -3.23 0.84
C HIS A 53 2.72 -2.32 -0.31
N LYS A 54 2.12 -2.48 -1.50
CA LYS A 54 2.40 -1.61 -2.63
C LYS A 54 2.07 -0.15 -2.30
N THR A 55 0.86 0.14 -1.81
CA THR A 55 0.45 1.51 -1.49
C THR A 55 1.31 2.11 -0.35
N LYS A 56 1.63 1.33 0.68
CA LYS A 56 2.53 1.73 1.78
C LYS A 56 3.93 2.06 1.27
N PHE A 57 4.47 1.25 0.36
CA PHE A 57 5.78 1.45 -0.25
C PHE A 57 5.81 2.66 -1.19
N ASP A 58 4.79 2.84 -2.04
CA ASP A 58 4.69 3.97 -2.95
C ASP A 58 4.67 5.31 -2.20
N ILE A 59 4.04 5.37 -1.02
CA ILE A 59 4.04 6.58 -0.18
C ILE A 59 5.38 6.78 0.53
N LYS A 60 6.01 5.70 0.99
CA LYS A 60 7.35 5.78 1.59
C LYS A 60 8.34 6.43 0.62
N LEU A 61 8.38 5.94 -0.62
CA LEU A 61 9.25 6.50 -1.67
C LEU A 61 8.95 7.99 -1.94
N GLU A 62 7.67 8.38 -2.02
CA GLU A 62 7.30 9.77 -2.25
C GLU A 62 7.66 10.70 -1.09
N LEU A 63 7.56 10.22 0.16
CA LEU A 63 7.98 10.96 1.35
C LEU A 63 9.50 11.10 1.42
N GLU A 64 10.24 10.06 1.06
CA GLU A 64 11.71 10.08 0.94
C GLU A 64 12.14 11.10 -0.13
N TYR A 65 11.55 11.04 -1.32
CA TYR A 65 11.78 12.01 -2.39
C TYR A 65 11.46 13.45 -1.99
N ALA A 66 10.33 13.67 -1.31
CA ALA A 66 9.94 14.98 -0.78
C ALA A 66 10.95 15.55 0.22
N SER A 67 11.54 14.67 1.05
CA SER A 67 12.56 15.03 2.02
C SER A 67 13.85 15.45 1.31
N GLU A 68 14.31 14.66 0.35
CA GLU A 68 15.52 14.95 -0.45
C GLU A 68 15.39 16.24 -1.26
N CYS A 69 14.25 16.46 -1.91
CA CYS A 69 14.02 17.63 -2.75
C CYS A 69 13.64 18.90 -1.94
N LYS A 70 13.62 18.85 -0.60
CA LYS A 70 13.24 19.95 0.30
C LYS A 70 11.87 20.58 -0.01
N VAL A 71 10.94 19.81 -0.58
CA VAL A 71 9.61 20.30 -0.94
C VAL A 71 8.75 20.41 0.32
N SER A 72 8.69 21.60 0.91
CA SER A 72 8.01 21.89 2.18
C SER A 72 6.51 21.52 2.19
N ALA A 73 5.83 21.64 1.04
CA ALA A 73 4.42 21.30 0.89
C ALA A 73 4.10 19.80 1.11
N ARG A 74 5.11 18.92 0.96
CA ARG A 74 4.93 17.45 1.03
C ARG A 74 5.21 16.87 2.43
N LYS A 75 5.74 17.65 3.36
CA LYS A 75 6.06 17.21 4.74
C LYS A 75 4.83 16.94 5.61
N ARG A 76 3.64 17.41 5.23
CA ARG A 76 2.42 17.34 6.04
C ARG A 76 1.61 16.04 5.89
N LEU A 77 2.00 15.15 4.97
CA LEU A 77 1.20 13.98 4.57
C LEU A 77 1.73 12.65 5.14
N LYS A 78 2.36 12.65 6.32
CA LYS A 78 2.80 11.41 6.97
C LYS A 78 1.70 10.90 7.92
N PRO A 79 0.85 9.94 7.52
CA PRO A 79 -0.10 9.31 8.44
C PRO A 79 0.64 8.56 9.55
N SER A 80 0.08 8.54 10.76
CA SER A 80 0.60 7.73 11.86
C SER A 80 0.37 6.23 11.60
N TYR A 81 1.20 5.37 12.18
CA TYR A 81 1.04 3.91 12.08
C TYR A 81 -0.33 3.46 12.61
N GLU A 82 -0.80 4.04 13.72
CA GLU A 82 -2.15 3.80 14.26
C GLU A 82 -3.23 4.12 13.22
N ARG A 83 -3.10 5.25 12.53
CA ARG A 83 -4.08 5.63 11.50
C ARG A 83 -4.06 4.69 10.30
N LEU A 84 -2.89 4.20 9.92
CA LEU A 84 -2.76 3.21 8.84
C LEU A 84 -3.36 1.87 9.22
N MET A 85 -3.17 1.45 10.47
CA MET A 85 -3.76 0.23 11.02
C MET A 85 -5.28 0.32 11.02
N GLU A 86 -5.85 1.43 11.52
CA GLU A 86 -7.29 1.69 11.47
C GLU A 86 -7.84 1.59 10.05
N VAL A 87 -7.18 2.27 9.10
CA VAL A 87 -7.62 2.25 7.70
C VAL A 87 -7.57 0.85 7.11
N LEU A 88 -6.51 0.08 7.37
CA LEU A 88 -6.42 -1.30 6.91
C LEU A 88 -7.55 -2.15 7.51
N LEU A 89 -7.78 -2.10 8.82
CA LEU A 89 -8.83 -2.86 9.49
C LEU A 89 -10.25 -2.48 9.02
N ASP A 90 -10.52 -1.17 8.87
CA ASP A 90 -11.79 -0.65 8.38
C ASP A 90 -12.04 -1.00 6.92
N SER A 91 -10.97 -1.16 6.13
CA SER A 91 -11.08 -1.57 4.73
C SER A 91 -11.51 -3.02 4.57
N LEU A 92 -11.31 -3.89 5.58
CA LEU A 92 -11.56 -5.32 5.46
C LEU A 92 -13.06 -5.62 5.38
N GLY A 93 -13.43 -6.39 4.35
CA GLY A 93 -14.80 -6.87 4.16
C GLY A 93 -15.02 -8.32 4.60
N GLY A 94 -16.28 -8.64 4.90
CA GLY A 94 -16.81 -10.01 4.90
C GLY A 94 -16.02 -11.04 5.70
N LEU A 95 -15.60 -12.12 5.02
CA LEU A 95 -14.93 -13.25 5.65
C LEU A 95 -13.52 -12.90 6.14
N VAL A 96 -12.77 -12.11 5.37
CA VAL A 96 -11.41 -11.69 5.72
C VAL A 96 -11.45 -10.89 7.03
N ARG A 97 -12.36 -9.90 7.13
CA ARG A 97 -12.57 -9.14 8.36
C ARG A 97 -12.81 -10.06 9.56
N LYS A 98 -13.75 -11.01 9.44
CA LYS A 98 -14.08 -11.94 10.53
C LYS A 98 -12.89 -12.82 10.96
N LEU A 99 -12.00 -13.18 10.03
CA LEU A 99 -10.83 -14.01 10.33
C LEU A 99 -9.68 -13.20 10.96
N VAL A 100 -9.47 -11.96 10.51
CA VAL A 100 -8.46 -11.05 11.07
C VAL A 100 -8.85 -10.61 12.48
N TYR A 101 -10.08 -10.14 12.71
CA TYR A 101 -10.53 -9.69 14.05
C TYR A 101 -10.49 -10.80 15.11
N LYS A 102 -10.60 -12.08 14.72
CA LYS A 102 -10.44 -13.22 15.63
C LYS A 102 -9.04 -13.35 16.23
N GLN A 103 -8.04 -12.76 15.58
CA GLN A 103 -6.65 -12.77 16.03
C GLN A 103 -6.34 -11.58 16.94
N ASN A 104 -7.27 -10.62 17.07
CA ASN A 104 -7.16 -9.45 17.93
C ASN A 104 -5.84 -8.67 17.74
N PRO A 105 -5.50 -8.25 16.50
CA PRO A 105 -4.27 -7.51 16.26
C PRO A 105 -4.29 -6.16 16.99
N THR A 106 -3.16 -5.78 17.59
CA THR A 106 -3.01 -4.53 18.35
C THR A 106 -2.03 -3.55 17.72
N THR A 107 -1.18 -4.05 16.83
CA THR A 107 -0.22 -3.26 16.07
C THR A 107 -0.45 -3.37 14.57
N MET A 108 0.22 -2.49 13.82
CA MET A 108 0.22 -2.55 12.36
C MET A 108 0.81 -3.87 11.86
N GLU A 109 1.93 -4.28 12.45
CA GLU A 109 2.62 -5.54 12.18
C GLU A 109 1.72 -6.74 12.50
N ASP A 110 1.04 -6.74 13.66
CA ASP A 110 0.08 -7.80 14.01
C ASP A 110 -1.05 -7.90 12.98
N THR A 111 -1.48 -6.76 12.43
CA THR A 111 -2.56 -6.70 11.44
C THR A 111 -2.11 -7.27 10.09
N GLU A 112 -0.88 -6.96 9.67
CA GLU A 112 -0.26 -7.51 8.46
C GLU A 112 -0.05 -9.03 8.63
N ASP A 113 0.46 -9.48 9.77
CA ASP A 113 0.65 -10.90 10.10
C ASP A 113 -0.69 -11.66 10.16
N ALA A 114 -1.72 -11.05 10.76
CA ALA A 114 -3.05 -11.62 10.83
C ALA A 114 -3.66 -11.81 9.43
N LEU A 115 -3.39 -10.91 8.49
CA LEU A 115 -3.81 -11.05 7.09
C LEU A 115 -3.09 -12.20 6.40
N VAL A 116 -1.77 -12.32 6.58
CA VAL A 116 -0.98 -13.44 6.05
C VAL A 116 -1.47 -14.78 6.58
N PHE A 117 -1.68 -14.88 7.90
CA PHE A 117 -2.20 -16.08 8.54
C PHE A 117 -3.63 -16.43 8.10
N THR A 118 -4.42 -15.41 7.75
CA THR A 118 -5.81 -15.60 7.31
C THR A 118 -5.92 -16.30 5.95
N GLN A 119 -4.87 -16.25 5.11
CA GLN A 119 -4.91 -16.82 3.76
C GLN A 119 -5.30 -18.31 3.75
N SER A 120 -4.62 -19.14 4.55
CA SER A 120 -4.89 -20.58 4.61
C SER A 120 -6.33 -20.89 5.04
N ARG A 121 -6.82 -20.22 6.10
CA ARG A 121 -8.21 -20.37 6.59
C ARG A 121 -9.26 -19.83 5.62
N PHE A 122 -8.90 -18.84 4.81
CA PHE A 122 -9.79 -18.30 3.79
C PHE A 122 -9.98 -19.32 2.66
N GLU A 123 -8.89 -19.91 2.16
CA GLU A 123 -8.91 -20.96 1.13
C GLU A 123 -9.74 -22.19 1.57
N GLU A 124 -9.51 -22.69 2.79
CA GLU A 124 -10.29 -23.79 3.37
C GLU A 124 -11.80 -23.50 3.35
N LYS A 125 -12.22 -22.30 3.75
CA LYS A 125 -13.63 -21.93 3.82
C LYS A 125 -14.27 -21.73 2.46
N ILE A 126 -13.52 -21.20 1.48
CA ILE A 126 -14.00 -21.11 0.11
C ILE A 126 -14.17 -22.51 -0.48
N GLN A 127 -13.24 -23.43 -0.20
CA GLN A 127 -13.30 -24.80 -0.71
C GLN A 127 -14.44 -25.64 -0.07
N VAL A 128 -14.74 -25.43 1.22
CA VAL A 128 -15.91 -26.06 1.86
C VAL A 128 -17.20 -25.55 1.22
N ARG A 129 -17.33 -24.22 1.05
CA ARG A 129 -18.52 -23.62 0.42
C ARG A 129 -18.73 -24.07 -1.01
N SER A 130 -17.67 -24.24 -1.80
CA SER A 130 -17.80 -24.70 -3.18
C SER A 130 -18.27 -26.15 -3.27
N LYS A 131 -17.81 -27.02 -2.36
CA LYS A 131 -18.28 -28.42 -2.25
C LYS A 131 -19.75 -28.54 -1.83
N ASP A 132 -20.22 -27.66 -0.94
CA ASP A 132 -21.63 -27.63 -0.54
C ASP A 132 -22.57 -27.19 -1.68
N ILE A 133 -22.07 -26.44 -2.66
CA ILE A 133 -22.83 -25.96 -3.81
C ILE A 133 -22.89 -27.00 -4.95
N THR A 134 -21.82 -27.76 -5.17
CA THR A 134 -21.74 -28.80 -6.22
C THR A 134 -22.18 -30.18 -5.76
N GLY A 135 -22.43 -30.39 -4.47
CA GLY A 135 -22.92 -31.66 -3.90
C GLY A 135 -24.43 -31.87 -3.94
N LYS A 136 -25.17 -31.14 -4.80
CA LYS A 136 -26.61 -31.36 -5.05
C LYS A 136 -26.85 -31.90 -6.44
#